data_AF-A0A016SYU4-F1
#
_entry.id   AF-A0A016SYU4-F1
#
_cell.length_a   1.000
_cell.length_b   1.000
_cell.length_c   1.000
_cell.angle_alpha   90.00
_cell.angle_beta   90.00
_cell.angle_gamma   90.00
#
_symmetry.space_group_name_H-M   'P 1'
#
loop_
_entity.id
_entity.type
_entity.pdbx_description
1 polymer ?
#
loop_
_entity_poly.entity_id
_entity_poly.type
_entity_poly.pdbx_seq_one_letter_code
_entity_poly.pdbx_strand_id
1 'polypeptide(L)'
;MNPNIPAGDEPPRILPAEVRVAIQSMKPSTAPGPDRISADLLRAGGHHLHVILAEHMSSYLRKERIPNQWRISRTVLIHKKGDREDLWNYRPICLLSVLYKLFTKTILTRISRTLDEAQPQEQAGFRQRFSGMDNIQTVSRVIETNAILSALVDEEVDVTYLRTLADCYRECSTTVQLFQRPVTIPIAKGVRQGDTISPKMFSAALQWAMKSLIWDERGIRVDGRFLPNLRFADDIVLFSRSTDEAQAMLNELNEVGKKIGLRMNRTKTKFMKNAFCDGERIELEGTQIAETMSYVYFGRSLNMESDLKEELGRRRRAAWAVFGLLREATDQLTDHELRVHPFFRFETNIPPYRSGGIRTES
;
A
#
# COMPACT_ATOMS: atom_id res chain seq x y z
N MET A 1 8.06 -7.29 24.28
CA MET A 1 7.29 -8.39 24.92
C MET A 1 6.31 -8.91 23.89
N ASN A 2 6.25 -10.23 23.69
CA ASN A 2 5.19 -10.82 22.87
C ASN A 2 3.88 -10.62 23.64
N PRO A 3 2.78 -10.14 23.02
CA PRO A 3 1.51 -10.00 23.72
C PRO A 3 1.10 -11.35 24.33
N ASN A 4 0.47 -11.33 25.51
CA ASN A 4 -0.04 -12.54 26.16
C ASN A 4 -1.33 -12.95 25.44
N ILE A 5 -1.23 -13.96 24.56
CA ILE A 5 -2.32 -14.36 23.65
C ILE A 5 -3.09 -15.57 24.26
N PRO A 6 -4.39 -15.44 24.57
CA PRO A 6 -5.21 -16.49 25.21
C PRO A 6 -5.32 -17.77 24.37
N ALA A 7 -5.77 -18.89 24.96
CA ALA A 7 -6.04 -20.11 24.21
C ALA A 7 -7.26 -19.93 23.28
N GLY A 8 -7.17 -20.44 22.05
CA GLY A 8 -8.22 -20.35 21.04
C GLY A 8 -9.07 -21.60 20.91
N ASP A 9 -10.26 -21.42 20.33
CA ASP A 9 -11.10 -22.51 19.85
C ASP A 9 -10.47 -23.19 18.62
N GLU A 10 -10.92 -24.40 18.27
CA GLU A 10 -10.44 -25.07 17.06
C GLU A 10 -10.86 -24.26 15.82
N PRO A 11 -9.92 -23.88 14.91
CA PRO A 11 -10.27 -23.08 13.75
C PRO A 11 -11.15 -23.88 12.79
N PRO A 12 -12.11 -23.22 12.10
CA PRO A 12 -12.90 -23.90 11.09
C PRO A 12 -11.99 -24.46 9.99
N ARG A 13 -12.26 -25.69 9.54
CA ARG A 13 -11.48 -26.32 8.47
C ARG A 13 -11.52 -25.48 7.19
N ILE A 14 -10.41 -25.45 6.46
CA ILE A 14 -10.36 -24.87 5.11
C ILE A 14 -11.09 -25.79 4.15
N LEU A 15 -12.02 -25.22 3.38
CA LEU A 15 -12.79 -25.94 2.40
C LEU A 15 -12.07 -25.97 1.05
N PRO A 16 -12.19 -27.06 0.26
CA PRO A 16 -11.66 -27.12 -1.10
C PRO A 16 -12.19 -25.99 -2.01
N ALA A 17 -13.41 -25.50 -1.72
CA ALA A 17 -14.00 -24.37 -2.43
C ALA A 17 -13.26 -23.05 -2.15
N GLU A 18 -12.83 -22.81 -0.90
CA GLU A 18 -12.02 -21.63 -0.55
C GLU A 18 -10.67 -21.67 -1.27
N VAL A 19 -10.03 -22.84 -1.28
CA VAL A 19 -8.76 -23.07 -2.00
C VAL A 19 -8.94 -22.78 -3.50
N ARG A 20 -10.01 -23.31 -4.12
CA ARG A 20 -10.31 -23.06 -5.53
C ARG A 20 -10.46 -21.57 -5.84
N VAL A 21 -11.26 -20.84 -5.05
CA VAL A 21 -11.48 -19.41 -5.24
C VAL A 21 -10.17 -18.61 -5.04
N ALA A 22 -9.38 -19.00 -4.04
CA ALA A 22 -8.09 -18.37 -3.77
C ALA A 22 -7.11 -18.58 -4.94
N ILE A 23 -7.00 -19.80 -5.49
CA ILE A 23 -6.17 -20.13 -6.67
C ILE A 23 -6.63 -19.32 -7.90
N GLN A 24 -7.93 -19.28 -8.18
CA GLN A 24 -8.47 -18.58 -9.34
C GLN A 24 -8.19 -17.07 -9.31
N SER A 25 -8.16 -16.48 -8.13
CA SER A 25 -7.87 -15.05 -7.94
C SER A 25 -6.38 -14.72 -7.84
N MET A 26 -5.47 -15.70 -7.97
CA MET A 26 -4.02 -15.41 -8.08
C MET A 26 -3.71 -14.82 -9.45
N LYS A 27 -2.71 -13.94 -9.54
CA LYS A 27 -2.25 -13.41 -10.85
C LYS A 27 -1.63 -14.56 -11.67
N PRO A 28 -1.96 -14.71 -12.96
CA PRO A 28 -1.33 -15.71 -13.84
C PRO A 28 0.14 -15.35 -14.12
N SER A 29 0.94 -16.35 -14.50
CA SER A 29 2.31 -16.17 -15.00
C SER A 29 3.27 -15.41 -14.06
N THR A 30 3.00 -15.39 -12.74
CA THR A 30 3.92 -14.81 -11.77
C THR A 30 5.13 -15.71 -11.57
N ALA A 31 6.32 -15.13 -11.43
CA ALA A 31 7.54 -15.86 -11.13
C ALA A 31 7.38 -16.71 -9.84
N PRO A 32 7.76 -18.00 -9.88
CA PRO A 32 7.63 -18.88 -8.72
C PRO A 32 8.67 -18.55 -7.64
N GLY A 33 8.39 -19.03 -6.43
CA GLY A 33 9.34 -19.00 -5.33
C GLY A 33 10.48 -20.01 -5.50
N PRO A 34 11.30 -20.23 -4.44
CA PRO A 34 12.38 -21.21 -4.45
C PRO A 34 11.95 -22.66 -4.78
N ASP A 35 10.68 -22.98 -4.52
CA ASP A 35 10.06 -24.29 -4.78
C ASP A 35 9.69 -24.53 -6.25
N ARG A 36 9.79 -23.51 -7.12
CA ARG A 36 9.48 -23.58 -8.56
C ARG A 36 8.03 -23.96 -8.89
N ILE A 37 7.13 -23.96 -7.91
CA ILE A 37 5.69 -24.19 -8.12
C ILE A 37 5.05 -22.89 -8.61
N SER A 38 4.33 -22.95 -9.73
CA SER A 38 3.61 -21.80 -10.29
C SER A 38 2.12 -21.83 -9.95
N ALA A 39 1.45 -20.67 -10.01
CA ALA A 39 -0.01 -20.60 -9.84
C ALA A 39 -0.75 -21.34 -10.97
N ASP A 40 -0.15 -21.40 -12.17
CA ASP A 40 -0.72 -22.10 -13.32
C ASP A 40 -0.74 -23.62 -13.09
N LEU A 41 0.31 -24.17 -12.45
CA LEU A 41 0.34 -25.57 -12.04
C LEU A 41 -0.77 -25.89 -11.02
N LEU A 42 -1.00 -25.00 -10.05
CA LEU A 42 -2.08 -25.17 -9.07
C LEU A 42 -3.47 -25.13 -9.74
N ARG A 43 -3.67 -24.29 -10.75
CA ARG A 43 -4.92 -24.25 -11.53
C ARG A 43 -5.14 -25.55 -12.32
N ALA A 44 -4.07 -26.13 -12.86
CA ALA A 44 -4.16 -27.37 -13.63
C ALA A 44 -4.48 -28.61 -12.76
N GLY A 45 -4.15 -28.58 -11.47
CA GLY A 45 -4.34 -29.74 -10.57
C GLY A 45 -5.78 -30.12 -10.23
N GLY A 46 -6.76 -29.26 -10.55
CA GLY A 46 -8.18 -29.59 -10.44
C GLY A 46 -8.68 -29.87 -9.01
N HIS A 47 -9.88 -30.44 -8.91
CA HIS A 47 -10.57 -30.61 -7.63
C HIS A 47 -9.80 -31.49 -6.62
N HIS A 48 -9.18 -32.57 -7.10
CA HIS A 48 -8.43 -33.48 -6.24
C HIS A 48 -7.27 -32.78 -5.53
N LEU A 49 -6.51 -31.94 -6.24
CA LEU A 49 -5.46 -31.13 -5.63
C LEU A 49 -6.04 -30.14 -4.61
N HIS A 50 -7.18 -29.51 -4.90
CA HIS A 50 -7.81 -28.58 -3.96
C HIS A 50 -8.19 -29.26 -2.64
N VAL A 51 -8.64 -30.52 -2.66
CA VAL A 51 -8.95 -31.30 -1.46
C VAL A 51 -7.70 -31.54 -0.63
N ILE A 52 -6.63 -32.05 -1.26
CA ILE A 52 -5.36 -32.32 -0.58
C ILE A 52 -4.78 -31.03 0.04
N LEU A 53 -4.79 -29.93 -0.70
CA LEU A 53 -4.32 -28.64 -0.21
C LEU A 53 -5.16 -28.14 0.97
N ALA A 54 -6.49 -28.26 0.91
CA ALA A 54 -7.39 -27.87 1.98
C ALA A 54 -7.14 -28.66 3.27
N GLU A 55 -6.90 -29.97 3.17
CA GLU A 55 -6.56 -30.82 4.31
C GLU A 55 -5.23 -30.42 4.96
N HIS A 56 -4.19 -30.23 4.16
CA HIS A 56 -2.88 -29.79 4.67
C HIS A 56 -2.96 -28.39 5.30
N MET A 57 -3.60 -27.43 4.64
CA MET A 57 -3.76 -26.08 5.15
C MET A 57 -4.58 -26.04 6.45
N SER A 58 -5.63 -26.87 6.54
CA SER A 58 -6.39 -27.06 7.80
C SER A 58 -5.51 -27.61 8.91
N SER A 59 -4.63 -28.57 8.59
CA SER A 59 -3.66 -29.09 9.57
C SER A 59 -2.65 -28.02 10.00
N TYR A 60 -2.25 -27.10 9.13
CA TYR A 60 -1.32 -26.02 9.50
C TYR A 60 -1.98 -25.02 10.45
N LEU A 61 -3.25 -24.65 10.20
CA LEU A 61 -4.02 -23.83 11.11
C LEU A 61 -4.20 -24.48 12.49
N ARG A 62 -4.65 -25.75 12.53
CA ARG A 62 -4.83 -26.47 13.80
C ARG A 62 -3.54 -26.56 14.62
N LYS A 63 -2.41 -26.76 13.94
CA LYS A 63 -1.09 -26.85 14.58
C LYS A 63 -0.45 -25.49 14.84
N GLU A 64 -1.05 -24.41 14.35
CA GLU A 64 -0.51 -23.03 14.39
C GLU A 64 0.93 -22.97 13.85
N ARG A 65 1.25 -23.79 12.84
CA ARG A 65 2.61 -23.96 12.31
C ARG A 65 2.61 -24.14 10.81
N ILE A 66 3.46 -23.37 10.14
CA ILE A 66 3.70 -23.48 8.70
C ILE A 66 4.91 -24.36 8.39
N PRO A 67 4.99 -24.94 7.18
CA PRO A 67 6.20 -25.62 6.73
C PRO A 67 7.43 -24.70 6.68
N ASN A 68 8.57 -25.17 7.19
CA ASN A 68 9.81 -24.38 7.28
C ASN A 68 10.29 -23.86 5.91
N GLN A 69 10.05 -24.59 4.82
CA GLN A 69 10.40 -24.15 3.47
C GLN A 69 9.69 -22.85 3.05
N TRP A 70 8.53 -22.52 3.63
CA TRP A 70 7.81 -21.28 3.35
C TRP A 70 8.40 -20.04 4.05
N ARG A 71 9.40 -20.25 4.93
CA ARG A 71 10.16 -19.18 5.60
C ARG A 71 11.32 -18.65 4.75
N ILE A 72 11.67 -19.37 3.67
CA ILE A 72 12.74 -19.02 2.75
C ILE A 72 12.14 -18.34 1.52
N SER A 73 12.72 -17.20 1.14
CA SER A 73 12.32 -16.44 -0.04
C SER A 73 13.52 -16.05 -0.89
N ARG A 74 13.27 -15.61 -2.13
CA ARG A 74 14.31 -15.04 -3.00
C ARG A 74 13.97 -13.61 -3.34
N THR A 75 14.83 -12.67 -3.02
CA THR A 75 14.62 -11.25 -3.33
C THR A 75 15.26 -10.91 -4.67
N VAL A 76 14.46 -10.31 -5.56
CA VAL A 76 14.89 -9.80 -6.87
C VAL A 76 14.72 -8.28 -6.87
N LEU A 77 15.68 -7.56 -7.41
CA LEU A 77 15.63 -6.10 -7.55
C LEU A 77 14.98 -5.73 -8.89
N ILE A 78 13.92 -4.94 -8.86
CA ILE A 78 13.22 -4.41 -10.04
C ILE A 78 13.51 -2.91 -10.15
N HIS A 79 14.10 -2.46 -11.25
CA HIS A 79 14.33 -1.02 -11.49
C HIS A 79 12.99 -0.28 -11.61
N LYS A 80 12.88 0.89 -10.95
CA LYS A 80 11.66 1.72 -10.97
C LYS A 80 11.78 2.89 -11.94
N LYS A 81 12.72 3.82 -11.69
CA LYS A 81 12.93 5.06 -12.45
C LYS A 81 14.27 5.70 -12.05
N GLY A 82 14.83 6.57 -12.88
CA GLY A 82 16.10 7.25 -12.60
C GLY A 82 17.31 6.42 -13.01
N ASP A 83 18.47 6.79 -12.49
CA ASP A 83 19.74 6.13 -12.78
C ASP A 83 19.71 4.63 -12.43
N ARG A 84 20.28 3.79 -13.29
CA ARG A 84 20.40 2.34 -13.11
C ARG A 84 21.57 1.95 -12.22
N GLU A 85 22.53 2.85 -11.99
CA GLU A 85 23.65 2.62 -11.06
C GLU A 85 23.27 2.94 -9.61
N ASP A 86 22.21 3.73 -9.41
CA ASP A 86 21.70 4.05 -8.07
C ASP A 86 20.77 2.95 -7.55
N LEU A 87 21.25 2.22 -6.53
CA LEU A 87 20.50 1.16 -5.85
C LEU A 87 19.17 1.64 -5.25
N TRP A 88 19.05 2.93 -4.90
CA TRP A 88 17.80 3.49 -4.36
C TRP A 88 16.67 3.56 -5.41
N ASN A 89 17.02 3.44 -6.69
CA ASN A 89 16.06 3.36 -7.80
C ASN A 89 15.50 1.95 -8.03
N TYR A 90 15.96 0.96 -7.27
CA TYR A 90 15.46 -0.42 -7.35
C TYR A 90 14.48 -0.77 -6.23
N ARG A 91 13.56 -1.68 -6.56
CA ARG A 91 12.56 -2.26 -5.68
C ARG A 91 12.88 -3.73 -5.43
N PRO A 92 13.31 -4.14 -4.22
CA PRO A 92 13.30 -5.55 -3.85
C PRO A 92 11.87 -6.11 -3.86
N ILE A 93 11.68 -7.22 -4.56
CA ILE A 93 10.47 -8.04 -4.56
C ILE A 93 10.84 -9.43 -4.04
N CYS A 94 10.13 -9.89 -3.01
CA CYS A 94 10.31 -11.22 -2.46
C CYS A 94 9.50 -12.24 -3.27
N LEU A 95 10.19 -13.14 -3.95
CA LEU A 95 9.61 -14.32 -4.57
C LEU A 95 9.39 -15.38 -3.48
N LEU A 96 8.12 -15.53 -3.12
CA LEU A 96 7.62 -16.45 -2.10
C LEU A 96 7.04 -17.70 -2.74
N SER A 97 7.03 -18.80 -1.99
CA SER A 97 6.30 -20.01 -2.36
C SER A 97 4.86 -19.67 -2.74
N VAL A 98 4.39 -20.22 -3.86
CA VAL A 98 3.01 -20.01 -4.32
C VAL A 98 2.03 -20.68 -3.35
N LEU A 99 2.39 -21.81 -2.75
CA LEU A 99 1.59 -22.48 -1.72
C LEU A 99 1.47 -21.63 -0.45
N TYR A 100 2.57 -20.98 -0.04
CA TYR A 100 2.53 -20.01 1.06
C TYR A 100 1.58 -18.85 0.75
N LYS A 101 1.68 -18.24 -0.44
CA LYS A 101 0.79 -17.15 -0.86
C LYS A 101 -0.67 -17.59 -0.91
N LEU A 102 -0.93 -18.81 -1.36
CA LEU A 102 -2.28 -19.39 -1.38
C LEU A 102 -2.83 -19.55 0.05
N PHE A 103 -2.01 -20.03 0.98
CA PHE A 103 -2.38 -20.20 2.38
C PHE A 103 -2.68 -18.84 3.05
N THR A 104 -1.76 -17.87 2.94
CA THR A 104 -1.97 -16.53 3.52
C THR A 104 -3.14 -15.80 2.87
N LYS A 105 -3.40 -16.01 1.57
CA LYS A 105 -4.59 -15.49 0.89
C LYS A 105 -5.88 -16.11 1.42
N THR A 106 -5.88 -17.39 1.74
CA THR A 106 -7.04 -18.08 2.32
C THR A 106 -7.33 -17.52 3.71
N ILE A 107 -6.30 -17.35 4.55
CA ILE A 107 -6.43 -16.68 5.86
C ILE A 107 -6.95 -15.26 5.69
N LEU A 108 -6.35 -14.46 4.79
CA LEU A 108 -6.77 -13.10 4.51
C LEU A 108 -8.25 -13.04 4.14
N THR A 109 -8.73 -13.95 3.31
CA THR A 109 -10.14 -13.97 2.88
C THR A 109 -11.09 -14.15 4.07
N ARG A 110 -10.70 -14.94 5.07
CA ARG A 110 -11.49 -15.19 6.28
C ARG A 110 -11.49 -14.00 7.24
N ILE A 111 -10.35 -13.35 7.40
CA ILE A 111 -10.21 -12.21 8.33
C ILE A 111 -10.51 -10.85 7.68
N SER A 112 -10.67 -10.78 6.35
CA SER A 112 -10.76 -9.51 5.61
C SER A 112 -11.90 -8.63 6.13
N ARG A 113 -13.06 -9.22 6.44
CA ARG A 113 -14.20 -8.46 6.96
C ARG A 113 -13.84 -7.75 8.26
N THR A 114 -13.26 -8.48 9.21
CA THR A 114 -12.79 -7.94 10.50
C THR A 114 -11.78 -6.80 10.28
N LEU A 115 -10.79 -7.01 9.42
CA LEU A 115 -9.79 -5.98 9.11
C LEU A 115 -10.42 -4.75 8.44
N ASP A 116 -11.38 -4.95 7.52
CA ASP A 116 -12.02 -3.87 6.75
C ASP A 116 -12.99 -3.03 7.61
N GLU A 117 -13.67 -3.64 8.58
CA GLU A 117 -14.54 -2.97 9.55
C GLU A 117 -13.74 -2.10 10.53
N ALA A 118 -12.50 -2.51 10.86
CA ALA A 118 -11.60 -1.74 11.71
C ALA A 118 -10.95 -0.52 11.00
N GLN A 119 -11.03 -0.42 9.66
CA GLN A 119 -10.46 0.70 8.92
C GLN A 119 -11.40 1.92 8.93
N PRO A 120 -10.89 3.11 9.27
CA PRO A 120 -11.71 4.31 9.33
C PRO A 120 -11.90 4.91 7.92
N GLN A 121 -12.78 5.90 7.82
CA GLN A 121 -13.19 6.48 6.54
C GLN A 121 -12.05 7.20 5.82
N GLU A 122 -11.09 7.75 6.56
CA GLU A 122 -9.96 8.53 6.03
C GLU A 122 -8.89 7.65 5.35
N GLN A 123 -8.91 6.33 5.59
CA GLN A 123 -8.02 5.39 4.94
C GLN A 123 -8.69 4.83 3.67
N ALA A 124 -8.18 5.26 2.51
CA ALA A 124 -8.61 4.74 1.21
C ALA A 124 -7.65 3.65 0.66
N GLY A 125 -6.45 3.53 1.22
CA GLY A 125 -5.45 2.55 0.79
C GLY A 125 -5.87 1.12 1.09
N PHE A 126 -5.63 0.21 0.14
CA PHE A 126 -5.82 -1.23 0.28
C PHE A 126 -7.24 -1.69 0.68
N ARG A 127 -8.29 -0.89 0.48
CA ARG A 127 -9.69 -1.31 0.70
C ARG A 127 -10.29 -1.98 -0.53
N GLN A 128 -11.14 -2.97 -0.31
CA GLN A 128 -11.95 -3.57 -1.38
C GLN A 128 -12.82 -2.46 -1.99
N ARG A 129 -12.71 -2.22 -3.31
CA ARG A 129 -13.33 -1.13 -4.12
C ARG A 129 -12.55 0.18 -4.29
N PHE A 130 -11.42 0.39 -3.62
CA PHE A 130 -10.54 1.56 -3.82
C PHE A 130 -9.24 1.19 -4.56
N SER A 131 -9.33 0.23 -5.50
CA SER A 131 -8.18 -0.24 -6.29
C SER A 131 -7.85 0.73 -7.43
N GLY A 132 -7.34 1.90 -7.08
CA GLY A 132 -6.81 2.87 -8.03
C GLY A 132 -5.32 3.10 -7.80
N MET A 133 -4.49 2.45 -8.63
CA MET A 133 -3.05 2.70 -8.86
C MET A 133 -2.06 1.90 -8.00
N ASP A 134 -1.35 1.00 -8.70
CA ASP A 134 -0.27 0.09 -8.27
C ASP A 134 1.01 0.74 -7.69
N ASN A 135 0.96 1.94 -7.10
CA ASN A 135 2.18 2.68 -6.76
C ASN A 135 2.65 2.65 -5.31
N ILE A 136 1.95 1.98 -4.41
CA ILE A 136 2.26 2.05 -2.98
C ILE A 136 2.88 0.78 -2.44
N GLN A 137 4.20 0.79 -2.31
CA GLN A 137 4.95 -0.34 -1.78
C GLN A 137 6.30 0.04 -1.14
N THR A 138 6.58 1.31 -0.83
CA THR A 138 7.92 1.68 -0.33
C THR A 138 8.05 1.50 1.19
N VAL A 139 6.99 1.67 1.98
CA VAL A 139 7.08 1.70 3.46
C VAL A 139 6.78 0.37 4.15
N SER A 140 6.50 -0.70 3.40
CA SER A 140 6.34 -2.07 3.95
C SER A 140 7.56 -2.64 4.70
N ARG A 141 8.74 -2.03 4.61
CA ARG A 141 10.03 -2.65 4.99
C ARG A 141 10.43 -2.53 6.45
N VAL A 142 9.79 -1.66 7.22
CA VAL A 142 10.33 -1.25 8.53
C VAL A 142 9.34 -1.47 9.68
N ILE A 143 8.08 -1.80 9.37
CA ILE A 143 7.09 -2.00 10.42
C ILE A 143 7.49 -3.19 11.30
N GLU A 144 7.44 -3.00 12.61
CA GLU A 144 7.78 -4.03 13.58
C GLU A 144 6.74 -5.15 13.53
N THR A 145 7.18 -6.41 13.49
CA THR A 145 6.28 -7.57 13.54
C THR A 145 5.36 -7.52 14.76
N ASN A 146 5.88 -7.03 15.89
CA ASN A 146 5.09 -6.87 17.11
C ASN A 146 3.97 -5.84 16.96
N ALA A 147 4.19 -4.77 16.18
CA ALA A 147 3.15 -3.78 15.90
C ALA A 147 2.03 -4.38 15.04
N ILE A 148 2.38 -5.22 14.05
CA ILE A 148 1.41 -5.98 13.27
C ILE A 148 0.57 -6.89 14.16
N LEU A 149 1.23 -7.70 15.00
CA LEU A 149 0.50 -8.63 15.86
C LEU A 149 -0.38 -7.89 16.88
N SER A 150 0.11 -6.79 17.45
CA SER A 150 -0.68 -5.97 18.38
C SER A 150 -1.90 -5.35 17.70
N ALA A 151 -1.76 -4.88 16.45
CA ALA A 151 -2.86 -4.36 15.68
C ALA A 151 -3.93 -5.42 15.39
N LEU A 152 -3.52 -6.64 15.00
CA LEU A 152 -4.47 -7.71 14.73
C LEU A 152 -5.18 -8.19 16.00
N VAL A 153 -4.54 -8.13 17.18
CA VAL A 153 -5.19 -8.36 18.48
C VAL A 153 -6.24 -7.29 18.77
N ASP A 154 -5.91 -6.01 18.56
CA ASP A 154 -6.81 -4.86 18.75
C ASP A 154 -8.00 -4.87 17.78
N GLU A 155 -7.82 -5.47 16.60
CA GLU A 155 -8.89 -5.70 15.62
C GLU A 155 -9.69 -6.99 15.89
N GLU A 156 -9.48 -7.66 17.04
CA GLU A 156 -10.21 -8.87 17.45
C GLU A 156 -10.09 -10.03 16.47
N VAL A 157 -8.95 -10.15 15.79
CA VAL A 157 -8.67 -11.31 14.93
C VAL A 157 -8.53 -12.56 15.79
N ASP A 158 -9.20 -13.63 15.38
CA ASP A 158 -9.13 -14.91 16.07
C ASP A 158 -7.68 -15.38 16.27
N VAL A 159 -7.43 -15.87 17.48
CA VAL A 159 -6.10 -16.18 17.99
C VAL A 159 -5.37 -17.25 17.17
N THR A 160 -6.08 -18.21 16.60
CA THR A 160 -5.43 -19.25 15.80
C THR A 160 -4.84 -18.64 14.52
N TYR A 161 -5.52 -17.67 13.89
CA TYR A 161 -4.94 -16.93 12.77
C TYR A 161 -3.77 -16.06 13.23
N LEU A 162 -3.88 -15.38 14.38
CA LEU A 162 -2.79 -14.57 14.94
C LEU A 162 -1.51 -15.38 15.13
N ARG A 163 -1.61 -16.53 15.78
CA ARG A 163 -0.46 -17.41 16.05
C ARG A 163 0.11 -18.02 14.79
N THR A 164 -0.75 -18.42 13.85
CA THR A 164 -0.31 -18.90 12.53
C THR A 164 0.43 -17.81 11.76
N LEU A 165 -0.08 -16.58 11.76
CA LEU A 165 0.58 -15.43 11.13
C LEU A 165 1.89 -15.08 11.86
N ALA A 166 1.93 -15.15 13.19
CA ALA A 166 3.18 -14.97 13.94
C ALA A 166 4.23 -16.02 13.53
N ASP A 167 3.84 -17.28 13.33
CA ASP A 167 4.73 -18.34 12.83
C ASP A 167 5.21 -18.07 11.40
N CYS A 168 4.38 -17.45 10.54
CA CYS A 168 4.78 -17.00 9.21
C CYS A 168 5.92 -15.98 9.22
N TYR A 169 6.06 -15.18 10.28
CA TYR A 169 7.10 -14.16 10.42
C TYR A 169 8.30 -14.60 11.28
N ARG A 170 8.28 -15.83 11.79
CA ARG A 170 9.36 -16.37 12.61
C ARG A 170 10.51 -16.88 11.75
N GLU A 171 11.75 -16.56 12.14
CA GLU A 171 13.00 -17.14 11.58
C GLU A 171 13.04 -17.09 10.03
N CYS A 172 12.55 -16.00 9.46
CA CYS A 172 12.45 -15.83 8.02
C CYS A 172 13.81 -15.46 7.43
N SER A 173 14.07 -15.91 6.20
CA SER A 173 15.26 -15.50 5.46
C SER A 173 14.95 -15.25 3.99
N THR A 174 15.76 -14.37 3.38
CA THR A 174 15.74 -14.16 1.93
C THR A 174 17.14 -14.32 1.37
N THR A 175 17.24 -14.95 0.22
CA THR A 175 18.45 -14.91 -0.59
C THR A 175 18.36 -13.78 -1.60
N VAL A 176 19.38 -12.91 -1.63
CA VAL A 176 19.57 -11.90 -2.67
C VAL A 176 20.72 -12.39 -3.55
N GLN A 177 20.49 -12.45 -4.86
CA GLN A 177 21.57 -12.75 -5.81
C GLN A 177 22.16 -11.42 -6.29
N LEU A 178 23.32 -11.04 -5.75
CA LEU A 178 24.14 -9.95 -6.28
C LEU A 178 25.27 -10.60 -7.08
N PHE A 179 25.18 -10.55 -8.40
CA PHE A 179 26.17 -11.15 -9.31
C PHE A 179 26.31 -12.68 -9.14
N GLN A 180 27.54 -13.19 -8.98
CA GLN A 180 27.82 -14.63 -9.01
C GLN A 180 27.50 -15.37 -7.70
N ARG A 181 27.40 -14.68 -6.55
CA ARG A 181 27.21 -15.34 -5.25
C ARG A 181 25.89 -14.95 -4.58
N PRO A 182 25.04 -15.93 -4.20
CA PRO A 182 23.87 -15.67 -3.38
C PRO A 182 24.28 -15.27 -1.96
N VAL A 183 23.65 -14.22 -1.42
CA VAL A 183 23.76 -13.83 -0.01
C VAL A 183 22.43 -14.09 0.68
N THR A 184 22.44 -14.85 1.77
CA THR A 184 21.26 -15.10 2.60
C THR A 184 21.21 -14.11 3.75
N ILE A 185 20.07 -13.43 3.88
CA ILE A 185 19.83 -12.37 4.85
C ILE A 185 18.64 -12.78 5.74
N PRO A 186 18.79 -12.80 7.07
CA PRO A 186 17.67 -13.00 7.97
C PRO A 186 16.72 -11.79 7.92
N ILE A 187 15.41 -12.04 7.85
CA ILE A 187 14.37 -11.01 7.87
C ILE A 187 13.91 -10.82 9.31
N ALA A 188 14.24 -9.67 9.90
CA ALA A 188 13.87 -9.34 11.28
C ALA A 188 12.67 -8.39 11.38
N LYS A 189 12.39 -7.59 10.34
CA LYS A 189 11.35 -6.54 10.33
C LYS A 189 10.71 -6.40 8.96
N GLY A 190 9.56 -5.76 8.93
CA GLY A 190 8.81 -5.46 7.71
C GLY A 190 7.90 -6.60 7.25
N VAL A 191 6.94 -6.23 6.41
CA VAL A 191 6.08 -7.19 5.71
C VAL A 191 6.73 -7.66 4.41
N ARG A 192 6.50 -8.91 4.02
CA ARG A 192 7.11 -9.51 2.83
C ARG A 192 6.50 -8.89 1.57
N GLN A 193 7.30 -8.14 0.80
CA GLN A 193 6.84 -7.46 -0.41
C GLN A 193 6.57 -8.49 -1.52
N GLY A 194 5.30 -8.63 -1.92
CA GLY A 194 4.85 -9.66 -2.88
C GLY A 194 3.92 -10.72 -2.27
N ASP A 195 3.71 -10.69 -0.96
CA ASP A 195 2.66 -11.45 -0.28
C ASP A 195 1.32 -10.70 -0.34
N THR A 196 0.21 -11.42 -0.50
CA THR A 196 -1.13 -10.84 -0.63
C THR A 196 -1.68 -10.31 0.68
N ILE A 197 -1.23 -10.84 1.83
CA ILE A 197 -1.69 -10.40 3.15
C ILE A 197 -0.92 -9.17 3.67
N SER A 198 0.33 -8.98 3.20
CA SER A 198 1.23 -7.90 3.63
C SER A 198 0.61 -6.50 3.60
N PRO A 199 -0.11 -6.08 2.54
CA PRO A 199 -0.70 -4.75 2.49
C PRO A 199 -1.78 -4.51 3.55
N LYS A 200 -2.57 -5.55 3.85
CA LYS A 200 -3.63 -5.46 4.86
C LYS A 200 -3.07 -5.40 6.28
N MET A 201 -2.08 -6.23 6.59
CA MET A 201 -1.36 -6.17 7.86
C MET A 201 -0.63 -4.84 8.07
N PHE A 202 -0.06 -4.28 7.00
CA PHE A 202 0.54 -2.94 7.06
C PHE A 202 -0.51 -1.87 7.40
N SER A 203 -1.67 -1.93 6.77
CA SER A 203 -2.77 -0.98 7.00
C SER A 203 -3.31 -1.08 8.42
N ALA A 204 -3.49 -2.30 8.93
CA ALA A 204 -3.91 -2.57 10.31
C ALA A 204 -2.92 -1.95 11.31
N ALA A 205 -1.62 -2.22 11.14
CA ALA A 205 -0.58 -1.70 12.02
C ALA A 205 -0.45 -0.17 11.98
N LEU A 206 -0.60 0.43 10.79
CA LEU A 206 -0.66 1.89 10.67
C LEU A 206 -1.91 2.45 11.36
N GLN A 207 -3.06 1.81 11.19
CA GLN A 207 -4.31 2.24 11.82
C GLN A 207 -4.22 2.13 13.35
N TRP A 208 -3.68 1.04 13.87
CA TRP A 208 -3.43 0.85 15.30
C TRP A 208 -2.57 1.98 15.89
N ALA A 209 -1.52 2.38 15.18
CA ALA A 209 -0.70 3.53 15.59
C ALA A 209 -1.52 4.83 15.58
N MET A 210 -2.27 5.07 14.50
CA MET A 210 -3.09 6.28 14.32
C MET A 210 -4.23 6.39 15.36
N LYS A 211 -4.77 5.28 15.87
CA LYS A 211 -5.79 5.30 16.94
C LYS A 211 -5.29 5.99 18.22
N SER A 212 -3.98 6.05 18.44
CA SER A 212 -3.39 6.74 19.59
C SER A 212 -3.31 8.27 19.45
N LEU A 213 -3.63 8.82 18.27
CA LEU A 213 -3.60 10.25 17.98
C LEU A 213 -4.98 10.86 18.22
N ILE A 214 -5.09 11.75 19.22
CA ILE A 214 -6.33 12.41 19.60
C ILE A 214 -6.48 13.71 18.80
N TRP A 215 -7.13 13.62 17.65
CA TRP A 215 -7.25 14.72 16.67
C TRP A 215 -8.71 15.13 16.39
N ASP A 216 -9.65 14.80 17.27
CA ASP A 216 -11.10 14.98 17.05
C ASP A 216 -11.51 16.44 16.78
N GLU A 217 -10.75 17.41 17.31
CA GLU A 217 -10.96 18.85 17.13
C GLU A 217 -9.89 19.52 16.27
N ARG A 218 -9.05 18.71 15.60
CA ARG A 218 -7.93 19.19 14.77
C ARG A 218 -8.22 19.09 13.27
N GLY A 219 -7.53 19.91 12.50
CA GLY A 219 -7.67 19.98 11.06
C GLY A 219 -8.75 20.92 10.57
N ILE A 220 -9.22 20.69 9.35
CA ILE A 220 -10.17 21.57 8.67
C ILE A 220 -11.60 21.06 8.82
N ARG A 221 -12.58 21.96 8.81
CA ARG A 221 -14.00 21.57 8.84
C ARG A 221 -14.50 21.25 7.43
N VAL A 222 -15.02 20.06 7.24
CA VAL A 222 -15.68 19.61 6.01
C VAL A 222 -17.02 19.00 6.39
N ASP A 223 -18.11 19.49 5.80
CA ASP A 223 -19.49 19.01 6.06
C ASP A 223 -19.85 18.89 7.56
N GLY A 224 -19.40 19.86 8.35
CA GLY A 224 -19.69 19.93 9.78
C GLY A 224 -18.79 19.08 10.69
N ARG A 225 -17.86 18.29 10.14
CA ARG A 225 -16.89 17.48 10.91
C ARG A 225 -15.46 17.98 10.71
N PHE A 226 -14.59 17.71 11.67
CA PHE A 226 -13.16 17.96 11.53
C PHE A 226 -12.50 16.84 10.71
N LEU A 227 -11.69 17.22 9.73
CA LEU A 227 -10.87 16.34 8.90
C LEU A 227 -9.39 16.63 9.22
N PRO A 228 -8.75 15.83 10.08
CA PRO A 228 -7.35 16.02 10.44
C PRO A 228 -6.38 15.42 9.41
N ASN A 229 -6.78 14.37 8.70
CA ASN A 229 -5.91 13.69 7.75
C ASN A 229 -6.66 13.00 6.62
N LEU A 230 -5.96 12.77 5.52
CA LEU A 230 -6.31 11.81 4.48
C LEU A 230 -5.17 10.83 4.29
N ARG A 231 -5.50 9.55 4.16
CA ARG A 231 -4.51 8.48 4.08
C ARG A 231 -4.80 7.57 2.92
N PHE A 232 -3.73 7.19 2.28
CA PHE A 232 -3.75 6.05 1.40
C PHE A 232 -2.43 5.32 1.64
N ALA A 233 -2.54 4.27 2.46
CA ALA A 233 -1.41 3.53 2.99
C ALA A 233 -0.38 4.45 3.67
N ASP A 234 0.88 4.47 3.19
CA ASP A 234 1.98 5.27 3.75
C ASP A 234 1.99 6.75 3.34
N ASP A 235 1.20 7.12 2.33
CA ASP A 235 1.06 8.51 1.89
C ASP A 235 -0.05 9.20 2.70
N ILE A 236 0.37 9.96 3.73
CA ILE A 236 -0.49 10.68 4.66
C ILE A 236 -0.45 12.19 4.37
N VAL A 237 -1.63 12.78 4.23
CA VAL A 237 -1.82 14.25 4.17
C VAL A 237 -2.42 14.70 5.49
N LEU A 238 -1.80 15.68 6.13
CA LEU A 238 -2.32 16.32 7.34
C LEU A 238 -2.96 17.66 6.99
N PHE A 239 -4.09 17.95 7.60
CA PHE A 239 -4.76 19.24 7.52
C PHE A 239 -4.69 19.92 8.87
N SER A 240 -4.54 21.24 8.87
CA SER A 240 -4.42 22.08 10.06
C SER A 240 -4.93 23.48 9.75
N ARG A 241 -5.29 24.24 10.79
CA ARG A 241 -5.72 25.64 10.67
C ARG A 241 -4.61 26.63 10.98
N SER A 242 -3.55 26.19 11.64
CA SER A 242 -2.36 26.98 11.96
C SER A 242 -1.08 26.18 11.79
N THR A 243 0.05 26.87 11.68
CA THR A 243 1.38 26.24 11.64
C THR A 243 1.71 25.50 12.94
N ASP A 244 1.30 26.02 14.08
CA ASP A 244 1.52 25.38 15.38
C ASP A 244 0.78 24.04 15.48
N GLU A 245 -0.47 24.00 15.00
CA GLU A 245 -1.26 22.78 14.91
C GLU A 245 -0.60 21.78 13.95
N ALA A 246 -0.13 22.25 12.77
CA ALA A 246 0.57 21.41 11.81
C ALA A 246 1.86 20.81 12.40
N GLN A 247 2.65 21.62 13.10
CA GLN A 247 3.89 21.22 13.75
C GLN A 247 3.64 20.19 14.86
N ALA A 248 2.62 20.40 15.68
CA ALA A 248 2.22 19.46 16.72
C ALA A 248 1.76 18.11 16.14
N MET A 249 0.87 18.14 15.14
CA MET A 249 0.39 16.91 14.47
C MET A 249 1.52 16.15 13.78
N LEU A 250 2.45 16.86 13.14
CA LEU A 250 3.62 16.25 12.51
C LEU A 250 4.52 15.55 13.55
N ASN A 251 4.78 16.20 14.67
CA ASN A 251 5.60 15.65 15.75
C ASN A 251 4.95 14.40 16.36
N GLU A 252 3.66 14.47 16.68
CA GLU A 252 2.89 13.33 17.21
C GLU A 252 2.88 12.16 16.23
N LEU A 253 2.65 12.42 14.93
CA LEU A 253 2.68 11.38 13.90
C LEU A 253 4.08 10.76 13.76
N ASN A 254 5.15 11.55 13.86
CA ASN A 254 6.52 11.04 13.81
C ASN A 254 6.82 10.14 15.01
N GLU A 255 6.43 10.52 16.21
CA GLU A 255 6.63 9.73 17.42
C GLU A 255 5.85 8.41 17.40
N VAL A 256 4.58 8.46 16.98
CA VAL A 256 3.76 7.25 16.80
C VAL A 256 4.31 6.36 15.69
N GLY A 257 4.76 6.93 14.58
CA GLY A 257 5.43 6.21 13.50
C GLY A 257 6.67 5.45 13.97
N LYS A 258 7.53 6.08 14.77
CA LYS A 258 8.72 5.44 15.34
C LYS A 258 8.39 4.23 16.22
N LYS A 259 7.31 4.29 17.01
CA LYS A 259 6.86 3.18 17.88
C LYS A 259 6.53 1.92 17.09
N ILE A 260 6.01 2.07 15.87
CA ILE A 260 5.74 0.95 14.97
C ILE A 260 6.90 0.65 14.01
N GLY A 261 8.04 1.33 14.15
CA GLY A 261 9.22 1.14 13.31
C GLY A 261 9.22 1.95 12.01
N LEU A 262 8.24 2.81 11.77
CA LEU A 262 8.22 3.69 10.60
C LEU A 262 9.11 4.91 10.80
N ARG A 263 9.65 5.43 9.69
CA ARG A 263 10.44 6.66 9.66
C ARG A 263 9.95 7.55 8.53
N MET A 264 9.72 8.83 8.83
CA MET A 264 9.34 9.81 7.82
C MET A 264 10.50 10.10 6.86
N ASN A 265 10.20 10.18 5.57
CA ASN A 265 11.19 10.56 4.57
C ASN A 265 11.27 12.09 4.46
N ARG A 266 12.26 12.69 5.12
CA ARG A 266 12.46 14.15 5.18
C ARG A 266 12.48 14.82 3.79
N THR A 267 13.05 14.15 2.79
CA THR A 267 13.15 14.70 1.43
C THR A 267 11.79 14.72 0.71
N LYS A 268 10.94 13.73 0.97
CA LYS A 268 9.62 13.58 0.33
C LYS A 268 8.49 14.27 1.10
N THR A 269 8.65 14.44 2.41
CA THR A 269 7.74 15.24 3.23
C THR A 269 7.86 16.70 2.81
N LYS A 270 6.72 17.35 2.56
CA LYS A 270 6.63 18.74 2.14
C LYS A 270 5.56 19.45 2.96
N PHE A 271 5.74 20.75 3.14
CA PHE A 271 4.77 21.63 3.76
C PHE A 271 4.13 22.52 2.70
N MET A 272 2.81 22.72 2.79
CA MET A 272 2.06 23.61 1.92
C MET A 272 1.19 24.53 2.78
N LYS A 273 1.12 25.80 2.41
CA LYS A 273 0.28 26.80 3.09
C LYS A 273 -0.49 27.66 2.08
N ASN A 274 -1.62 28.21 2.50
CA ASN A 274 -2.36 29.19 1.69
C ASN A 274 -1.76 30.60 1.89
N ALA A 275 -2.17 31.54 1.04
CA ALA A 275 -1.75 32.94 1.10
C ALA A 275 -2.17 33.67 2.39
N PHE A 276 -3.11 33.09 3.15
CA PHE A 276 -3.64 33.65 4.40
C PHE A 276 -2.92 33.11 5.65
N CYS A 277 -1.86 32.32 5.46
CA CYS A 277 -1.06 31.76 6.54
C CYS A 277 0.23 32.57 6.69
N ASP A 278 0.21 33.47 7.67
CA ASP A 278 1.38 34.24 8.12
C ASP A 278 2.44 33.38 8.82
N GLY A 279 2.12 32.11 9.07
CA GLY A 279 2.88 31.20 9.91
C GLY A 279 4.25 30.78 9.36
N GLU A 280 5.09 30.41 10.32
CA GLU A 280 6.52 30.10 10.23
C GLU A 280 6.86 28.74 9.60
N ARG A 281 8.16 28.43 9.62
CA ARG A 281 8.78 27.21 9.12
C ARG A 281 8.33 26.00 9.95
N ILE A 282 8.02 24.89 9.28
CA ILE A 282 7.82 23.60 9.96
C ILE A 282 9.14 22.82 9.99
N GLU A 283 9.42 22.20 11.12
CA GLU A 283 10.60 21.37 11.34
C GLU A 283 10.22 19.92 11.65
N LEU A 284 11.06 18.99 11.21
CA LEU A 284 11.01 17.59 11.58
C LEU A 284 12.35 17.21 12.19
N GLU A 285 12.34 16.95 13.50
CA GLU A 285 13.54 16.59 14.27
C GLU A 285 14.66 17.64 14.12
N GLY A 286 14.30 18.93 14.23
CA GLY A 286 15.21 20.07 14.10
C GLY A 286 15.68 20.36 12.67
N THR A 287 15.10 19.70 11.65
CA THR A 287 15.39 20.00 10.24
C THR A 287 14.16 20.60 9.58
N GLN A 288 14.32 21.79 8.99
CA GLN A 288 13.25 22.45 8.27
C GLN A 288 12.74 21.60 7.10
N ILE A 289 11.42 21.41 7.03
CA ILE A 289 10.75 20.80 5.89
C ILE A 289 10.63 21.82 4.76
N ALA A 290 10.88 21.36 3.54
CA ALA A 290 10.74 22.21 2.36
C ALA A 290 9.26 22.60 2.13
N GLU A 291 9.03 23.91 2.07
CA GLU A 291 7.77 24.49 1.63
C GLU A 291 7.60 24.31 0.11
N THR A 292 6.37 24.06 -0.34
CA THR A 292 6.04 23.97 -1.76
C THR A 292 4.67 24.55 -2.07
N MET A 293 4.52 25.10 -3.27
CA MET A 293 3.25 25.66 -3.75
C MET A 293 2.37 24.59 -4.42
N SER A 294 2.97 23.47 -4.86
CA SER A 294 2.23 22.36 -5.45
C SER A 294 2.84 21.00 -5.08
N TYR A 295 1.98 20.00 -4.87
CA TYR A 295 2.41 18.64 -4.54
C TYR A 295 1.68 17.61 -5.40
N VAL A 296 2.39 16.56 -5.83
CA VAL A 296 1.78 15.46 -6.56
C VAL A 296 1.25 14.43 -5.57
N TYR A 297 -0.06 14.38 -5.38
CA TYR A 297 -0.73 13.34 -4.60
C TYR A 297 -1.56 12.48 -5.54
N PHE A 298 -1.32 11.16 -5.56
CA PHE A 298 -1.99 10.22 -6.50
C PHE A 298 -1.90 10.57 -7.97
N GLY A 299 -0.75 11.13 -8.39
CA GLY A 299 -0.56 11.55 -9.78
C GLY A 299 -1.34 12.81 -10.15
N ARG A 300 -2.07 13.42 -9.20
CA ARG A 300 -2.72 14.71 -9.35
C ARG A 300 -1.88 15.82 -8.72
N SER A 301 -1.71 16.93 -9.43
CA SER A 301 -1.18 18.16 -8.82
C SER A 301 -2.24 18.73 -7.88
N LEU A 302 -1.88 18.87 -6.61
CA LEU A 302 -2.60 19.68 -5.64
C LEU A 302 -1.91 21.04 -5.56
N ASN A 303 -2.69 22.12 -5.64
CA ASN A 303 -2.26 23.48 -5.37
C ASN A 303 -3.36 24.20 -4.55
N MET A 304 -2.99 25.29 -3.88
CA MET A 304 -3.91 26.04 -3.02
C MET A 304 -4.84 26.98 -3.80
N GLU A 305 -4.59 27.17 -5.10
CA GLU A 305 -5.36 28.04 -5.99
C GLU A 305 -6.48 27.31 -6.74
N SER A 306 -6.63 26.00 -6.54
CA SER A 306 -7.57 25.14 -7.29
C SER A 306 -7.37 25.19 -8.82
N ASP A 307 -6.18 25.56 -9.29
CA ASP A 307 -5.90 25.69 -10.72
C ASP A 307 -5.59 24.31 -11.34
N LEU A 308 -6.52 23.80 -12.14
CA LEU A 308 -6.41 22.55 -12.88
C LEU A 308 -5.42 22.61 -14.05
N LYS A 309 -4.89 23.79 -14.43
CA LYS A 309 -3.98 23.93 -15.58
C LYS A 309 -2.69 23.13 -15.44
N GLU A 310 -2.08 23.11 -14.25
CA GLU A 310 -0.86 22.32 -14.02
C GLU A 310 -1.11 20.81 -14.13
N GLU A 311 -2.25 20.36 -13.61
CA GLU A 311 -2.70 18.96 -13.68
C GLU A 311 -2.98 18.54 -15.13
N LEU A 312 -3.70 19.37 -15.90
CA LEU A 312 -3.94 19.16 -17.32
C LEU A 312 -2.62 19.12 -18.11
N GLY A 313 -1.69 20.02 -17.80
CA GLY A 313 -0.35 20.03 -18.39
C GLY A 313 0.45 18.77 -18.08
N ARG A 314 0.38 18.24 -16.84
CA ARG A 314 1.05 16.99 -16.45
C ARG A 314 0.42 15.77 -17.12
N ARG A 315 -0.90 15.65 -17.16
CA ARG A 315 -1.59 14.56 -17.87
C ARG A 315 -1.27 14.57 -19.36
N ARG A 316 -1.21 15.76 -19.98
CA ARG A 316 -0.79 15.91 -21.37
C ARG A 316 0.64 15.40 -21.57
N ARG A 317 1.59 15.78 -20.72
CA ARG A 317 2.98 15.29 -20.79
C ARG A 317 3.12 13.78 -20.53
N ALA A 318 2.39 13.24 -19.57
CA ALA A 318 2.39 11.81 -19.27
C ALA A 318 1.79 11.00 -20.44
N ALA A 319 0.68 11.47 -21.01
CA ALA A 319 0.10 10.89 -22.21
C ALA A 319 1.06 10.98 -23.42
N TRP A 320 1.75 12.12 -23.59
CA TRP A 320 2.76 12.28 -24.65
C TRP A 320 4.00 11.40 -24.45
N ALA A 321 4.44 11.14 -23.22
CA ALA A 321 5.55 10.23 -22.95
C ALA A 321 5.18 8.76 -23.25
N VAL A 322 3.95 8.35 -22.91
CA VAL A 322 3.40 7.03 -23.27
C VAL A 322 3.18 6.93 -24.78
N PHE A 323 2.67 7.98 -25.42
CA PHE A 323 2.50 8.05 -26.86
C PHE A 323 3.84 8.02 -27.61
N GLY A 324 4.88 8.68 -27.09
CA GLY A 324 6.24 8.64 -27.65
C GLY A 324 6.86 7.23 -27.62
N LEU A 325 6.63 6.47 -26.55
CA LEU A 325 7.02 5.06 -26.43
C LEU A 325 6.24 4.16 -27.41
N LEU A 326 4.97 4.47 -27.66
CA LEU A 326 4.15 3.78 -28.67
C LEU A 326 4.52 4.18 -30.10
N ARG A 327 5.05 5.40 -30.30
CA ARG A 327 5.43 5.92 -31.62
C ARG A 327 6.52 5.07 -32.28
N GLU A 328 7.51 4.64 -31.51
CA GLU A 328 8.55 3.69 -31.97
C GLU A 328 7.97 2.33 -32.42
N ALA A 329 6.86 1.89 -31.83
CA ALA A 329 6.18 0.65 -32.21
C ALA A 329 5.23 0.84 -33.42
N THR A 330 4.62 2.02 -33.57
CA THR A 330 3.73 2.33 -34.70
C THR A 330 4.47 2.77 -35.97
N ASP A 331 5.69 3.30 -35.87
CA ASP A 331 6.51 3.69 -37.02
C ASP A 331 7.12 2.48 -37.77
N GLN A 332 7.00 1.25 -37.22
CA GLN A 332 7.39 0.00 -37.88
C GLN A 332 6.26 -0.64 -38.71
N LEU A 333 5.05 -0.07 -38.71
CA LEU A 333 3.94 -0.54 -39.54
C LEU A 333 3.98 0.20 -40.89
N THR A 334 4.43 -0.50 -41.93
CA THR A 334 4.55 -0.01 -43.33
C THR A 334 3.21 0.02 -44.09
N ASP A 335 2.11 -0.39 -43.46
CA ASP A 335 0.80 -0.45 -44.08
C ASP A 335 0.02 0.86 -43.90
N HIS A 336 -0.26 1.54 -45.01
CA HIS A 336 -0.90 2.86 -45.03
C HIS A 336 -2.40 2.81 -44.72
N GLU A 337 -3.07 1.65 -44.76
CA GLU A 337 -4.51 1.53 -44.47
C GLU A 337 -4.85 1.31 -42.98
N LEU A 338 -3.87 0.94 -42.14
CA LEU A 338 -4.07 0.76 -40.69
C LEU A 338 -3.89 2.06 -39.88
N ARG A 339 -3.57 3.19 -40.53
CA ARG A 339 -3.49 4.52 -39.90
C ARG A 339 -4.88 5.16 -39.74
N VAL A 340 -5.76 4.52 -38.98
CA VAL A 340 -7.01 5.18 -38.55
C VAL A 340 -6.72 6.05 -37.33
N HIS A 341 -6.75 7.37 -37.56
CA HIS A 341 -6.62 8.45 -36.59
C HIS A 341 -7.29 8.19 -35.22
N PRO A 342 -6.53 8.13 -34.11
CA PRO A 342 -7.07 8.39 -32.78
C PRO A 342 -6.76 9.85 -32.41
N PHE A 343 -7.45 10.80 -33.05
CA PHE A 343 -7.57 12.17 -32.52
C PHE A 343 -8.77 12.20 -31.58
N PHE A 344 -8.55 12.07 -30.27
CA PHE A 344 -9.54 12.49 -29.27
C PHE A 344 -9.22 13.92 -28.84
N ARG A 345 -9.91 14.88 -29.48
CA ARG A 345 -9.97 16.28 -29.05
C ARG A 345 -11.03 16.39 -27.95
N PHE A 346 -10.63 16.61 -26.69
CA PHE A 346 -11.58 17.10 -25.68
C PHE A 346 -11.63 18.63 -25.80
N GLU A 347 -12.58 19.14 -26.59
CA GLU A 347 -13.06 20.52 -26.45
C GLU A 347 -13.95 20.56 -25.21
N THR A 348 -13.59 21.40 -24.23
CA THR A 348 -14.49 21.78 -23.14
C THR A 348 -15.00 23.18 -23.43
N ASN A 349 -16.10 23.27 -24.18
CA ASN A 349 -16.94 24.46 -24.18
C ASN A 349 -17.66 24.53 -22.83
N ILE A 350 -17.12 25.33 -21.91
CA ILE A 350 -17.83 25.72 -20.68
C ILE A 350 -18.40 27.12 -20.93
N PRO A 351 -19.72 27.31 -21.00
CA PRO A 351 -20.30 28.65 -21.08
C PRO A 351 -20.05 29.42 -19.76
N PRO A 352 -19.86 30.75 -19.81
CA PRO A 352 -19.53 31.53 -18.63
C PRO A 352 -20.71 31.58 -17.64
N TYR A 353 -20.45 31.17 -16.41
CA TYR A 353 -21.34 31.37 -15.26
C TYR A 353 -21.45 32.89 -15.01
N ARG A 354 -22.65 33.46 -15.18
CA ARG A 354 -22.95 34.84 -14.76
C ARG A 354 -23.06 34.89 -13.24
N SER A 355 -22.24 35.72 -12.62
CA SER A 355 -22.38 36.13 -11.22
C SER A 355 -23.62 37.03 -11.07
N GLY A 356 -24.66 36.51 -10.42
CA GLY A 356 -25.78 37.31 -9.93
C GLY A 356 -25.39 37.98 -8.62
N GLY A 357 -24.86 39.20 -8.69
CA GLY A 357 -24.71 40.07 -7.54
C GLY A 357 -26.05 40.65 -7.14
N ILE A 358 -26.49 40.39 -5.92
CA ILE A 358 -27.54 41.18 -5.25
C ILE A 358 -26.84 42.42 -4.69
N ARG A 359 -27.06 43.57 -5.32
CA ARG A 359 -26.87 44.89 -4.72
C ARG A 359 -28.20 45.33 -4.12
N THR A 360 -28.22 45.57 -2.83
CA THR A 360 -29.19 46.45 -2.16
C THR A 360 -28.63 47.87 -2.16
N GLU A 361 -29.41 48.84 -2.63
CA GLU A 361 -29.49 50.22 -2.09
C GLU A 361 -30.48 51.06 -2.91
N SER A 362 -31.67 51.26 -2.34
CA SER A 362 -32.32 52.57 -2.10
C SER A 362 -33.53 52.34 -1.20
#